data_AF-A0A8S2RV22-F1
#
_entry.id   AF-A0A8S2RV22-F1
#
_cell.length_a   1.000
_cell.length_b   1.000
_cell.length_c   1.000
_cell.angle_alpha   90.00
_cell.angle_beta   90.00
_cell.angle_gamma   90.00
#
_symmetry.space_group_name_H-M   'P 1'
#
loop_
_entity.id
_entity.type
_entity.pdbx_description
1 polymer ?
#
loop_
_entity_poly.entity_id
_entity_poly.type
_entity_poly.pdbx_seq_one_letter_code
_entity_poly.pdbx_strand_id
1 'polypeptide(L)'
;MASATSGPLSLRDRHIATLKQMLNLNTASLSLMKSTGTDLAWKVLIYDELGQDIISPLLTVKELRDLGVTLHVSLKSDRDPVDEIAAVYFIMPTKDNIARIGKDLAEGLYESYYLNFIAPIPRDLLEDLATAALESNVQQNIAKIYDQYLDFITLEDDLLCLRQAGRDSISYYALNRPHMSDVEMEQIIGTIVDSLFSVCVTLGSVPIIRCPKGEAAESVGEKLDKKLRENLRDPRNSLFSSDSMATGALSFQRPLLVILDRSTDLASLLHHTWTYQALAHDVLDFKLNRVEIEEFDETITTGDGRHPSKRRTYDLIPTDKFWKQQKGNPFPIVAESIQEELERYRQLEGEVTRLKTAMGIKGDAEDLAISLLNDTTSKLTSAVSSLPELLEKKRLLDLHTNIATALLDQIKKRKLDVFFETEEKLITKQVQEKSLMEVLSDPAAGTPEDKLRLFLIHYICTPTMTQVL
;
A
#
# COMPACT_ATOMS: atom_id res chain seq x y z
N MET A 1 -12.99 -25.47 -16.10
CA MET A 1 -12.37 -24.49 -17.02
C MET A 1 -13.18 -23.21 -16.94
N ALA A 2 -12.75 -22.26 -16.10
CA ALA A 2 -13.33 -20.92 -16.08
C ALA A 2 -12.50 -20.05 -17.02
N SER A 3 -13.10 -19.51 -18.07
CA SER A 3 -12.45 -18.53 -18.93
C SER A 3 -12.24 -17.25 -18.11
N ALA A 4 -11.00 -16.98 -17.73
CA ALA A 4 -10.63 -15.66 -17.23
C ALA A 4 -10.80 -14.70 -18.42
N THR A 5 -11.89 -13.93 -18.41
CA THR A 5 -12.02 -12.75 -19.24
C THR A 5 -10.96 -11.75 -18.75
N SER A 6 -9.77 -11.79 -19.35
CA SER A 6 -8.69 -10.87 -19.02
C SER A 6 -9.08 -9.48 -19.52
N GLY A 7 -9.69 -8.69 -18.65
CA GLY A 7 -9.72 -7.24 -18.82
C GLY A 7 -8.30 -6.67 -18.88
N PRO A 8 -8.13 -5.39 -19.26
CA PRO A 8 -6.82 -4.74 -19.21
C PRO A 8 -6.24 -4.85 -17.79
N LEU A 9 -4.98 -5.25 -17.68
CA LEU A 9 -4.26 -5.32 -16.40
C LEU A 9 -4.28 -3.95 -15.72
N SER A 10 -4.63 -3.92 -14.43
CA SER A 10 -4.61 -2.69 -13.62
C SER A 10 -3.17 -2.17 -13.44
N LEU A 11 -3.01 -0.92 -12.99
CA LEU A 11 -1.70 -0.40 -12.60
C LEU A 11 -1.06 -1.29 -11.53
N ARG A 12 -1.87 -1.73 -10.56
CA ARG A 12 -1.45 -2.62 -9.48
C ARG A 12 -0.94 -3.96 -10.00
N ASP A 13 -1.63 -4.57 -10.95
CA ASP A 13 -1.20 -5.84 -11.54
C ASP A 13 0.13 -5.71 -12.27
N ARG A 14 0.31 -4.62 -13.04
CA ARG A 14 1.57 -4.33 -13.74
C ARG A 14 2.71 -4.10 -12.75
N HIS A 15 2.46 -3.35 -11.67
CA HIS A 15 3.43 -3.10 -10.62
C HIS A 15 3.85 -4.40 -9.92
N ILE A 16 2.89 -5.25 -9.54
CA ILE A 16 3.16 -6.58 -8.96
C ILE A 16 3.97 -7.43 -9.94
N ALA A 17 3.65 -7.40 -11.24
CA ALA A 17 4.39 -8.16 -12.25
C ALA A 17 5.86 -7.71 -12.35
N THR A 18 6.14 -6.41 -12.33
CA THR A 18 7.51 -5.87 -12.33
C THR A 18 8.28 -6.29 -11.07
N LEU A 19 7.66 -6.20 -9.88
CA LEU A 19 8.28 -6.67 -8.63
C LEU A 19 8.56 -8.18 -8.67
N LYS A 20 7.64 -8.98 -9.18
CA LYS A 20 7.84 -10.44 -9.33
C LYS A 20 8.96 -10.75 -10.32
N GLN A 21 9.09 -9.99 -11.41
CA GLN A 21 10.21 -10.11 -12.34
C GLN A 21 11.55 -9.75 -11.69
N MET A 22 11.59 -8.67 -10.91
CA MET A 22 12.77 -8.26 -10.14
C MET A 22 13.20 -9.33 -9.14
N LEU A 23 12.26 -9.82 -8.32
CA LEU A 23 12.52 -10.91 -7.37
C LEU A 23 12.97 -12.19 -8.08
N ASN A 24 12.62 -12.38 -9.35
CA ASN A 24 13.12 -13.46 -10.18
C ASN A 24 14.43 -13.12 -10.92
N LEU A 25 15.29 -12.31 -10.31
CA LEU A 25 16.64 -11.95 -10.80
C LEU A 25 16.62 -11.28 -12.19
N ASN A 26 15.51 -10.61 -12.50
CA ASN A 26 15.20 -9.96 -13.78
C ASN A 26 15.34 -10.91 -14.99
N THR A 27 15.07 -12.20 -14.78
CA THR A 27 15.06 -13.19 -15.87
C THR A 27 13.71 -13.20 -16.58
N ALA A 28 13.73 -13.40 -17.90
CA ALA A 28 12.52 -13.40 -18.71
C ALA A 28 11.66 -14.64 -18.42
N SER A 29 10.48 -14.41 -17.85
CA SER A 29 9.34 -15.32 -17.76
C SER A 29 9.30 -16.38 -16.64
N LEU A 30 8.47 -16.09 -15.63
CA LEU A 30 7.97 -17.05 -14.63
C LEU A 30 7.24 -18.26 -15.26
N SER A 31 6.67 -18.12 -16.47
CA SER A 31 5.94 -19.21 -17.12
C SER A 31 6.87 -20.28 -17.70
N LEU A 32 8.07 -19.91 -18.15
CA LEU A 32 9.07 -20.87 -18.62
C LEU A 32 9.70 -21.64 -17.45
N MET A 33 9.94 -21.01 -16.29
CA MET A 33 10.52 -21.71 -15.14
C MET A 33 9.57 -22.77 -14.56
N LYS A 34 8.27 -22.48 -14.44
CA LYS A 34 7.26 -23.49 -14.04
C LYS A 34 7.17 -24.68 -15.00
N SER A 35 7.45 -24.46 -16.29
CA SER A 35 7.44 -25.54 -17.30
C SER A 35 8.75 -26.33 -17.38
N THR A 36 9.87 -25.76 -16.93
CA THR A 36 11.20 -26.37 -17.08
C THR A 36 11.73 -27.02 -15.81
N GLY A 37 11.03 -26.89 -14.68
CA GLY A 37 11.49 -27.48 -13.42
C GLY A 37 12.83 -26.92 -12.95
N THR A 38 13.17 -25.69 -13.36
CA THR A 38 14.33 -24.99 -12.82
C THR A 38 14.04 -24.65 -11.37
N ASP A 39 14.83 -25.21 -10.45
CA ASP A 39 14.70 -24.97 -9.02
C ASP A 39 14.73 -23.47 -8.74
N LEU A 40 13.74 -22.98 -7.99
CA LEU A 40 13.72 -21.60 -7.52
C LEU A 40 14.98 -21.34 -6.71
N ALA A 41 15.85 -20.45 -7.19
CA ALA A 41 17.02 -20.02 -6.46
C ALA A 41 16.60 -19.29 -5.17
N TRP A 42 17.06 -19.81 -4.04
CA TRP A 42 16.89 -19.16 -2.74
C TRP A 42 17.65 -17.85 -2.72
N LYS A 43 17.04 -16.81 -2.14
CA LYS A 43 17.62 -15.47 -2.06
C LYS A 43 17.18 -14.72 -0.82
N VAL A 44 18.01 -13.76 -0.43
CA VAL A 44 17.69 -12.76 0.59
C VAL A 44 17.19 -11.50 -0.11
N LEU A 45 16.11 -10.90 0.39
CA LEU A 45 15.62 -9.61 -0.05
C LEU A 45 16.08 -8.52 0.93
N ILE A 46 16.81 -7.53 0.43
CA ILE A 46 17.27 -6.37 1.20
C ILE A 46 16.53 -5.16 0.67
N TYR A 47 15.87 -4.41 1.54
CA TYR A 47 15.18 -3.18 1.15
C TYR A 47 15.49 -2.04 2.10
N ASP A 48 15.35 -0.80 1.63
CA ASP A 48 15.29 0.37 2.49
C ASP A 48 13.84 0.68 2.88
N GLU A 49 13.63 1.77 3.61
CA GLU A 49 12.31 2.18 4.09
C GLU A 49 11.31 2.38 2.93
N LEU A 50 11.77 2.94 1.82
CA LEU A 50 10.93 3.21 0.64
C LEU A 50 10.63 1.91 -0.11
N GLY A 51 11.62 1.02 -0.26
CA GLY A 51 11.41 -0.30 -0.84
C GLY A 51 10.41 -1.13 -0.03
N GLN A 52 10.43 -1.00 1.30
CA GLN A 52 9.46 -1.62 2.19
C GLN A 52 8.04 -1.09 1.93
N ASP A 53 7.88 0.24 1.88
CA ASP A 53 6.58 0.89 1.63
C ASP A 53 5.95 0.47 0.30
N ILE A 54 6.78 0.19 -0.71
CA ILE A 54 6.35 -0.24 -2.04
C ILE A 54 5.95 -1.72 -2.05
N ILE A 55 6.76 -2.59 -1.45
CA ILE A 55 6.55 -4.06 -1.50
C ILE A 55 5.41 -4.49 -0.57
N SER A 56 5.31 -3.93 0.64
CA SER A 56 4.41 -4.44 1.68
C SER A 56 2.91 -4.47 1.31
N PRO A 57 2.32 -3.47 0.60
CA PRO A 57 0.91 -3.55 0.19
C PRO A 57 0.67 -4.47 -1.02
N LEU A 58 1.74 -4.92 -1.70
CA LEU A 58 1.66 -5.63 -2.98
C LEU A 58 1.94 -7.12 -2.87
N LEU A 59 2.84 -7.53 -1.97
CA LEU A 59 3.27 -8.92 -1.82
C LEU A 59 3.19 -9.37 -0.36
N THR A 60 2.48 -10.48 -0.13
CA THR A 60 2.45 -11.12 1.19
C THR A 60 3.75 -11.88 1.47
N VAL A 61 4.05 -12.15 2.75
CA VAL A 61 5.20 -13.00 3.15
C VAL A 61 5.12 -14.38 2.50
N LYS A 62 3.90 -14.92 2.34
CA LYS A 62 3.68 -16.18 1.63
C LYS A 62 4.12 -16.08 0.17
N GLU A 63 3.73 -15.02 -0.55
CA GLU A 63 4.13 -14.81 -1.93
C GLU A 63 5.65 -14.58 -2.09
N LEU A 64 6.29 -13.84 -1.17
CA LEU A 64 7.74 -13.69 -1.17
C LEU A 64 8.44 -15.05 -1.05
N ARG A 65 7.98 -15.90 -0.14
CA ARG A 65 8.50 -17.27 0.03
C ARG A 65 8.26 -18.13 -1.21
N ASP A 66 7.07 -18.04 -1.82
CA ASP A 66 6.74 -18.74 -3.06
C ASP A 66 7.61 -18.28 -4.25
N LEU A 67 8.23 -17.09 -4.15
CA LEU A 67 9.21 -16.56 -5.11
C LEU A 67 10.67 -16.87 -4.74
N GLY A 68 10.91 -17.70 -3.71
CA GLY A 68 12.24 -18.12 -3.29
C GLY A 68 12.93 -17.16 -2.33
N VAL A 69 12.24 -16.16 -1.78
CA VAL A 69 12.79 -15.27 -0.75
C VAL A 69 12.73 -15.99 0.60
N THR A 70 13.89 -16.36 1.14
CA THR A 70 14.00 -17.07 2.43
C THR A 70 14.03 -16.10 3.61
N LEU A 71 14.67 -14.95 3.42
CA LEU A 71 14.84 -13.91 4.42
C LEU A 71 14.62 -12.55 3.75
N HIS A 72 13.94 -11.64 4.45
CA HIS A 72 13.77 -10.26 4.03
C HIS A 72 14.12 -9.33 5.19
N VAL A 73 15.01 -8.36 4.95
CA VAL A 73 15.61 -7.53 6.00
C VAL A 73 15.85 -6.10 5.52
N SER A 74 15.90 -5.16 6.47
CA SER A 74 16.23 -3.78 6.17
C SER A 74 17.71 -3.64 5.83
N LEU A 75 18.04 -2.78 4.89
CA LEU A 75 19.42 -2.38 4.59
C LEU A 75 20.13 -1.81 5.82
N LYS A 76 19.38 -1.14 6.70
CA LYS A 76 19.93 -0.46 7.89
C LYS A 76 20.20 -1.42 9.05
N SER A 77 19.55 -2.58 9.13
CA SER A 77 19.76 -3.53 10.23
C SER A 77 21.14 -4.18 10.15
N ASP A 78 21.71 -4.55 11.29
CA ASP A 78 22.87 -5.43 11.35
C ASP A 78 22.48 -6.81 10.83
N ARG A 79 23.30 -7.36 9.95
CA ARG A 79 23.01 -8.58 9.19
C ARG A 79 24.23 -9.49 9.26
N ASP A 80 23.99 -10.75 9.60
CA ASP A 80 25.03 -11.76 9.60
C ASP A 80 25.32 -12.24 8.16
N PRO A 81 26.56 -12.64 7.84
CA PRO A 81 26.88 -13.24 6.55
C PRO A 81 26.04 -14.49 6.27
N VAL A 82 25.51 -14.58 5.06
CA VAL A 82 24.79 -15.75 4.56
C VAL A 82 25.48 -16.19 3.28
N ASP A 83 26.55 -16.95 3.46
CA ASP A 83 27.36 -17.53 2.39
C ASP A 83 26.47 -18.42 1.48
N GLU A 84 26.81 -18.51 0.19
CA GLU A 84 26.12 -19.35 -0.83
C GLU A 84 24.69 -18.93 -1.23
N ILE A 85 24.21 -17.75 -0.79
CA ILE A 85 22.89 -17.24 -1.18
C ILE A 85 23.01 -15.92 -1.95
N ALA A 86 22.17 -15.76 -2.97
CA ALA A 86 22.04 -14.52 -3.72
C ALA A 86 21.24 -13.46 -2.93
N ALA A 87 21.67 -12.21 -3.00
CA ALA A 87 20.99 -11.07 -2.39
C ALA A 87 20.36 -10.16 -3.45
N VAL A 88 19.05 -9.92 -3.32
CA VAL A 88 18.29 -8.98 -4.13
C VAL A 88 18.12 -7.70 -3.32
N TYR A 89 18.78 -6.63 -3.72
CA TYR A 89 18.62 -5.31 -3.13
C TYR A 89 17.54 -4.55 -3.89
N PHE A 90 16.53 -4.03 -3.18
CA PHE A 90 15.49 -3.15 -3.71
C PHE A 90 15.45 -1.85 -2.90
N ILE A 91 16.13 -0.81 -3.40
CA ILE A 91 16.53 0.34 -2.59
C ILE A 91 16.57 1.63 -3.42
N MET A 92 16.50 2.79 -2.77
CA MET A 92 16.78 4.06 -3.45
C MET A 92 18.29 4.28 -3.67
N PRO A 93 18.69 4.94 -4.78
CA PRO A 93 20.07 5.34 -5.01
C PRO A 93 20.42 6.59 -4.20
N THR A 94 20.61 6.44 -2.89
CA THR A 94 21.09 7.51 -1.99
C THR A 94 22.53 7.27 -1.58
N LYS A 95 23.26 8.33 -1.23
CA LYS A 95 24.66 8.22 -0.76
C LYS A 95 24.79 7.24 0.43
N ASP A 96 23.88 7.33 1.38
CA ASP A 96 23.87 6.46 2.57
C ASP A 96 23.62 4.99 2.19
N ASN A 97 22.68 4.74 1.27
CA ASN A 97 22.41 3.39 0.81
C ASN A 97 23.60 2.81 0.03
N ILE A 98 24.22 3.58 -0.86
CA ILE A 98 25.39 3.13 -1.63
C ILE A 98 26.58 2.86 -0.71
N ALA A 99 26.84 3.73 0.27
CA ALA A 99 27.87 3.50 1.28
C ALA A 99 27.60 2.23 2.08
N ARG A 100 26.34 1.97 2.44
CA ARG A 100 25.97 0.74 3.16
C ARG A 100 26.16 -0.51 2.30
N ILE A 101 25.81 -0.47 1.01
CA ILE A 101 26.12 -1.57 0.07
C ILE A 101 27.63 -1.79 -0.02
N GLY A 102 28.43 -0.71 -0.11
CA GLY A 102 29.88 -0.80 -0.13
C GLY A 102 30.44 -1.54 1.10
N LYS A 103 29.86 -1.29 2.27
CA LYS A 103 30.20 -2.04 3.50
C LYS A 103 29.80 -3.52 3.40
N ASP A 104 28.58 -3.82 2.96
CA ASP A 104 28.12 -5.20 2.79
C ASP A 104 29.03 -5.98 1.80
N LEU A 105 29.48 -5.32 0.73
CA LEU A 105 30.41 -5.85 -0.27
C LEU A 105 31.79 -6.13 0.34
N ALA A 106 32.33 -5.22 1.15
CA ALA A 106 33.61 -5.38 1.83
C ALA A 106 33.60 -6.52 2.86
N GLU A 107 32.46 -6.73 3.53
CA GLU A 107 32.25 -7.80 4.50
C GLU A 107 31.92 -9.15 3.84
N GLY A 108 31.59 -9.15 2.53
CA GLY A 108 31.30 -10.37 1.78
C GLY A 108 30.03 -11.08 2.27
N LEU A 109 28.97 -10.35 2.62
CA LEU A 109 27.79 -10.91 3.28
C LEU A 109 27.02 -11.95 2.45
N TYR A 110 27.14 -11.93 1.12
CA TYR A 110 26.39 -12.78 0.20
C TYR A 110 27.25 -13.25 -0.97
N GLU A 111 26.87 -14.35 -1.63
CA GLU A 111 27.58 -14.89 -2.78
C GLU A 111 27.49 -13.98 -4.00
N SER A 112 26.28 -13.48 -4.30
CA SER A 112 26.02 -12.62 -5.46
C SER A 112 25.02 -11.51 -5.13
N TYR A 113 25.23 -10.34 -5.75
CA TYR A 113 24.49 -9.12 -5.48
C TYR A 113 23.71 -8.69 -6.73
N TYR A 114 22.38 -8.62 -6.59
CA TYR A 114 21.45 -8.13 -7.59
C TYR A 114 20.91 -6.77 -7.13
N LEU A 115 21.48 -5.70 -7.67
CA LEU A 115 21.18 -4.34 -7.25
C LEU A 115 20.04 -3.78 -8.10
N ASN A 116 18.88 -3.57 -7.47
CA ASN A 116 17.70 -3.02 -8.11
C ASN A 116 17.36 -1.67 -7.48
N PHE A 117 17.67 -0.60 -8.19
CA PHE A 117 17.38 0.76 -7.74
C PHE A 117 15.93 1.12 -8.08
N ILE A 118 15.21 1.64 -7.09
CA ILE A 118 13.80 2.05 -7.20
C ILE A 118 13.66 3.16 -8.27
N ALA A 119 14.60 4.11 -8.26
CA ALA A 119 14.74 5.20 -9.23
C ALA A 119 16.10 5.10 -9.94
N PRO A 120 16.28 5.75 -11.11
CA PRO A 120 17.54 5.70 -11.85
C PRO A 120 18.73 6.16 -11.01
N ILE A 121 19.79 5.35 -10.98
CA ILE A 121 21.01 5.70 -10.25
C ILE A 121 21.78 6.85 -10.94
N PRO A 122 22.08 7.96 -10.23
CA PRO A 122 22.97 9.00 -10.72
C PRO A 122 24.38 8.47 -11.03
N ARG A 123 25.03 9.04 -12.05
CA ARG A 123 26.34 8.55 -12.52
C ARG A 123 27.44 8.61 -11.45
N ASP A 124 27.46 9.68 -10.66
CA ASP A 124 28.38 9.85 -9.53
C ASP A 124 28.22 8.71 -8.51
N LEU A 125 26.98 8.37 -8.15
CA LEU A 125 26.72 7.28 -7.21
C LEU A 125 27.06 5.90 -7.78
N LEU A 126 26.91 5.71 -9.09
CA LEU A 126 27.33 4.48 -9.77
C LEU A 126 28.86 4.35 -9.79
N GLU A 127 29.58 5.45 -9.98
CA GLU A 127 31.05 5.49 -9.91
C GLU A 127 31.56 5.24 -8.48
N ASP A 128 30.88 5.77 -7.46
CA ASP A 128 31.16 5.49 -6.05
C ASP A 128 30.97 3.99 -5.72
N LEU A 129 29.86 3.39 -6.16
CA LEU A 129 29.59 1.96 -6.00
C LEU A 129 30.66 1.09 -6.69
N ALA A 130 31.04 1.46 -7.92
CA ALA A 130 32.07 0.75 -8.66
C ALA A 130 33.44 0.81 -7.94
N THR A 131 33.77 1.97 -7.38
CA THR A 131 35.00 2.16 -6.59
C THR A 131 34.99 1.28 -5.35
N ALA A 132 33.90 1.27 -4.58
CA ALA A 132 33.78 0.41 -3.39
C ALA A 132 33.92 -1.08 -3.72
N ALA A 133 33.34 -1.53 -4.85
CA ALA A 133 33.44 -2.91 -5.30
C ALA A 133 34.87 -3.30 -5.73
N LEU A 134 35.60 -2.38 -6.37
CA LEU A 134 37.00 -2.59 -6.79
C LEU A 134 37.95 -2.62 -5.60
N GLU A 135 37.79 -1.72 -4.64
CA GLU A 135 38.60 -1.67 -3.41
C GLU A 135 38.44 -2.95 -2.57
N SER A 136 37.25 -3.53 -2.59
CA SER A 136 36.92 -4.77 -1.90
C SER A 136 37.24 -6.03 -2.74
N ASN A 137 37.64 -5.87 -4.00
CA ASN A 137 37.89 -6.95 -4.96
C ASN A 137 36.73 -7.95 -5.14
N VAL A 138 35.48 -7.46 -5.06
CA VAL A 138 34.24 -8.26 -5.19
C VAL A 138 33.42 -7.86 -6.41
N GLN A 139 34.03 -7.17 -7.39
CA GLN A 139 33.36 -6.75 -8.63
C GLN A 139 32.69 -7.90 -9.40
N GLN A 140 33.19 -9.14 -9.25
CA GLN A 140 32.63 -10.33 -9.90
C GLN A 140 31.36 -10.84 -9.21
N ASN A 141 31.15 -10.49 -7.94
CA ASN A 141 29.98 -10.89 -7.16
C ASN A 141 28.76 -10.01 -7.48
N ILE A 142 28.95 -8.80 -8.01
CA ILE A 142 27.85 -7.96 -8.50
C ILE A 142 27.34 -8.54 -9.81
N ALA A 143 26.24 -9.30 -9.73
CA ALA A 143 25.70 -10.02 -10.87
C ALA A 143 25.01 -9.09 -11.87
N LYS A 144 24.15 -8.18 -11.36
CA LYS A 144 23.37 -7.26 -12.18
C LYS A 144 23.03 -5.97 -11.44
N ILE A 145 22.89 -4.89 -12.20
CA ILE A 145 22.42 -3.59 -11.75
C ILE A 145 21.25 -3.15 -12.63
N TYR A 146 20.13 -2.75 -12.03
CA TYR A 146 18.94 -2.30 -12.74
C TYR A 146 18.35 -1.04 -12.13
N ASP A 147 17.83 -0.17 -13.00
CA ASP A 147 16.88 0.87 -12.63
C ASP A 147 15.46 0.32 -12.86
N GLN A 148 14.68 0.17 -11.79
CA GLN A 148 13.35 -0.46 -11.84
C GLN A 148 12.21 0.49 -12.19
N TYR A 149 12.38 1.81 -11.99
CA TYR A 149 11.33 2.82 -12.19
C TYR A 149 10.04 2.49 -11.40
N LEU A 150 10.19 2.20 -10.11
CA LEU A 150 9.10 1.82 -9.19
C LEU A 150 8.94 2.83 -8.04
N ASP A 151 9.27 4.10 -8.25
CA ASP A 151 9.21 5.15 -7.22
C ASP A 151 7.76 5.64 -6.95
N PHE A 152 6.86 4.72 -6.60
CA PHE A 152 5.49 5.01 -6.17
C PHE A 152 4.90 3.77 -5.47
N ILE A 153 3.84 3.96 -4.71
CA ILE A 153 3.14 2.91 -3.97
C ILE A 153 1.76 2.72 -4.59
N THR A 154 1.37 1.47 -4.84
CA THR A 154 0.01 1.17 -5.32
C THR A 154 -0.78 0.47 -4.21
N LEU A 155 -1.86 1.12 -3.77
CA LEU A 155 -2.70 0.62 -2.68
C LEU A 155 -3.92 -0.13 -3.20
N GLU A 156 -4.50 0.33 -4.31
CA GLU A 156 -5.64 -0.29 -4.98
C GLU A 156 -5.40 -0.32 -6.49
N ASP A 157 -6.30 -0.95 -7.25
CA ASP A 157 -6.19 -1.02 -8.71
C ASP A 157 -6.15 0.37 -9.38
N ASP A 158 -6.73 1.37 -8.72
CA ASP A 158 -6.91 2.76 -9.16
C ASP A 158 -6.43 3.81 -8.13
N LEU A 159 -5.78 3.40 -7.04
CA LEU A 159 -5.24 4.31 -6.01
C LEU A 159 -3.74 4.10 -5.83
N LEU A 160 -2.99 5.20 -5.96
CA LEU A 160 -1.56 5.25 -5.72
C LEU A 160 -1.18 6.39 -4.77
N CYS A 161 -0.01 6.27 -4.16
CA CYS A 161 0.66 7.31 -3.39
C CYS A 161 2.09 7.44 -3.89
N LEU A 162 2.64 8.66 -3.92
CA LEU A 162 4.03 8.84 -4.37
C LEU A 162 5.03 8.46 -3.28
N ARG A 163 4.78 8.87 -2.04
CA ARG A 163 5.59 8.51 -0.87
C ARG A 163 4.73 8.32 0.38
N GLN A 164 5.19 7.43 1.26
CA GLN A 164 4.69 7.30 2.63
C GLN A 164 5.77 7.69 3.63
N ALA A 165 6.91 7.01 3.63
CA ALA A 165 8.10 7.45 4.34
C ALA A 165 8.58 8.79 3.78
N GLY A 166 8.86 9.74 4.68
CA GLY A 166 9.23 11.11 4.31
C GLY A 166 8.14 11.88 3.57
N ARG A 167 6.86 11.50 3.64
CA ARG A 167 5.73 12.20 2.96
C ARG A 167 5.69 13.71 3.22
N ASP A 168 6.16 14.14 4.39
CA ASP A 168 6.20 15.55 4.78
C ASP A 168 7.09 16.38 3.85
N SER A 169 8.10 15.75 3.23
CA SER A 169 9.01 16.41 2.28
C SER A 169 8.32 16.88 1.00
N ILE A 170 7.25 16.19 0.57
CA ILE A 170 6.47 16.53 -0.63
C ILE A 170 5.06 17.02 -0.29
N SER A 171 4.83 17.41 0.97
CA SER A 171 3.52 17.79 1.48
C SER A 171 3.05 19.15 0.96
N TYR A 172 1.75 19.41 1.08
CA TYR A 172 1.17 20.73 0.83
C TYR A 172 1.85 21.83 1.67
N TYR A 173 2.16 21.55 2.94
CA TYR A 173 2.89 22.48 3.80
C TYR A 173 4.30 22.73 3.29
N ALA A 174 5.03 21.69 2.87
CA ALA A 174 6.37 21.86 2.30
C ALA A 174 6.30 22.82 1.13
N LEU A 175 5.45 22.60 0.13
CA LEU A 175 5.32 23.46 -1.04
C LEU A 175 4.94 24.92 -0.73
N ASN A 176 4.23 25.18 0.37
CA ASN A 176 3.63 26.49 0.67
C ASN A 176 4.22 27.21 1.88
N ARG A 177 5.31 26.70 2.49
CA ARG A 177 5.91 27.35 3.66
C ARG A 177 6.60 28.67 3.29
N PRO A 178 6.54 29.73 4.13
CA PRO A 178 7.07 31.06 3.80
C PRO A 178 8.57 31.12 3.47
N HIS A 179 9.36 30.19 4.02
CA HIS A 179 10.81 30.13 3.85
C HIS A 179 11.25 29.09 2.81
N MET A 180 10.40 28.75 1.85
CA MET A 180 10.74 27.82 0.77
C MET A 180 11.73 28.49 -0.20
N SER A 181 12.89 27.88 -0.41
CA SER A 181 13.84 28.32 -1.44
C SER A 181 13.53 27.72 -2.81
N ASP A 182 13.95 28.38 -3.89
CA ASP A 182 13.78 27.89 -5.25
C ASP A 182 14.43 26.51 -5.45
N VAL A 183 15.57 26.26 -4.78
CA VAL A 183 16.31 24.99 -4.87
C VAL A 183 15.53 23.86 -4.20
N GLU A 184 14.99 24.08 -3.00
CA GLU A 184 14.18 23.08 -2.31
C GLU A 184 12.87 22.81 -3.07
N MET A 185 12.23 23.85 -3.61
CA MET A 185 11.04 23.71 -4.44
C MET A 185 11.32 22.85 -5.68
N GLU A 186 12.44 23.10 -6.37
CA GLU A 186 12.90 22.32 -7.51
C GLU A 186 13.14 20.85 -7.14
N GLN A 187 13.71 20.56 -5.98
CA GLN A 187 13.92 19.19 -5.48
C GLN A 187 12.61 18.46 -5.19
N ILE A 188 11.64 19.13 -4.57
CA ILE A 188 10.32 18.57 -4.27
C ILE A 188 9.59 18.25 -5.58
N ILE A 189 9.56 19.21 -6.50
CA ILE A 189 8.93 19.05 -7.81
C ILE A 189 9.62 17.94 -8.60
N GLY A 190 10.95 17.88 -8.59
CA GLY A 190 11.72 16.81 -9.21
C GLY A 190 11.35 15.43 -8.68
N THR A 191 11.21 15.30 -7.35
CA THR A 191 10.76 14.05 -6.71
C THR A 191 9.39 13.63 -7.23
N ILE A 192 8.41 14.54 -7.27
CA ILE A 192 7.07 14.26 -7.78
C ILE A 192 7.11 13.84 -9.26
N VAL A 193 7.91 14.53 -10.07
CA VAL A 193 8.08 14.24 -11.51
C VAL A 193 8.67 12.84 -11.72
N ASP A 194 9.64 12.44 -10.91
CA ASP A 194 10.30 11.13 -10.99
C ASP A 194 9.34 9.98 -10.63
N SER A 195 8.54 10.18 -9.60
CA SER A 195 7.49 9.23 -9.20
C SER A 195 6.41 9.11 -10.28
N LEU A 196 5.91 10.23 -10.83
CA LEU A 196 4.92 10.21 -11.92
C LEU A 196 5.48 9.62 -13.22
N PHE A 197 6.76 9.84 -13.51
CA PHE A 197 7.43 9.21 -14.63
C PHE A 197 7.47 7.68 -14.46
N SER A 198 7.80 7.20 -13.25
CA SER A 198 7.79 5.77 -12.90
C SER A 198 6.41 5.13 -13.10
N VAL A 199 5.33 5.85 -12.77
CA VAL A 199 3.95 5.42 -13.08
C VAL A 199 3.73 5.28 -14.58
N CYS A 200 4.18 6.25 -15.39
CA CYS A 200 4.04 6.19 -16.85
C CYS A 200 4.80 5.00 -17.45
N VAL A 201 6.03 4.75 -16.96
CA VAL A 201 6.86 3.61 -17.38
C VAL A 201 6.16 2.29 -17.04
N THR A 202 5.62 2.15 -15.83
CA THR A 202 4.90 0.95 -15.40
C THR A 202 3.63 0.71 -16.23
N LEU A 203 2.93 1.77 -16.62
CA LEU A 203 1.77 1.69 -17.53
C LEU A 203 2.18 1.40 -18.98
N GLY A 204 3.45 1.61 -19.35
CA GLY A 204 3.94 1.50 -20.72
C GLY A 204 3.26 2.49 -21.67
N SER A 205 2.80 3.63 -21.17
CA SER A 205 2.01 4.60 -21.95
C SER A 205 2.40 6.04 -21.68
N VAL A 206 2.30 6.89 -22.70
CA VAL A 206 2.66 8.31 -22.64
C VAL A 206 1.37 9.15 -22.57
N PRO A 207 1.03 9.75 -21.42
CA PRO A 207 -0.22 10.47 -21.27
C PRO A 207 -0.21 11.83 -21.97
N ILE A 208 -1.40 12.38 -22.24
CA ILE A 208 -1.61 13.80 -22.48
C ILE A 208 -1.70 14.48 -21.12
N ILE A 209 -0.87 15.48 -20.86
CA ILE A 209 -0.84 16.17 -19.56
C ILE A 209 -1.74 17.42 -19.60
N ARG A 210 -2.51 17.63 -18.54
CA ARG A 210 -3.30 18.83 -18.28
C ARG A 210 -3.14 19.26 -16.83
N CYS A 211 -2.96 20.56 -16.60
CA CYS A 211 -2.84 21.15 -15.27
C CYS A 211 -3.38 22.59 -15.28
N PRO A 212 -3.84 23.12 -14.13
CA PRO A 212 -4.01 24.54 -13.92
C PRO A 212 -2.71 25.31 -14.13
N LYS A 213 -2.82 26.62 -14.39
CA LYS A 213 -1.67 27.52 -14.54
C LYS A 213 -1.41 28.28 -13.25
N GLY A 214 -0.16 28.65 -13.00
CA GLY A 214 0.26 29.59 -11.96
C GLY A 214 0.68 28.97 -10.62
N GLU A 215 0.54 27.66 -10.46
CA GLU A 215 0.88 26.95 -9.22
C GLU A 215 1.80 25.73 -9.50
N ALA A 216 2.09 24.92 -8.47
CA ALA A 216 3.06 23.84 -8.54
C ALA A 216 2.68 22.76 -9.58
N ALA A 217 1.39 22.52 -9.82
CA ALA A 217 0.94 21.57 -10.83
C ALA A 217 1.44 21.91 -12.25
N GLU A 218 1.57 23.20 -12.59
CA GLU A 218 2.12 23.62 -13.90
C GLU A 218 3.58 23.19 -14.04
N SER A 219 4.40 23.48 -13.04
CA SER A 219 5.82 23.14 -13.03
C SER A 219 6.05 21.63 -13.07
N VAL A 220 5.25 20.85 -12.31
CA VAL A 220 5.27 19.37 -12.38
C VAL A 220 4.89 18.91 -13.78
N GLY A 221 3.82 19.46 -14.37
CA GLY A 221 3.35 19.09 -15.71
C GLY A 221 4.37 19.36 -16.80
N GLU A 222 4.99 20.53 -16.82
CA GLU A 222 6.02 20.91 -17.80
C GLU A 222 7.28 20.04 -17.69
N LYS A 223 7.76 19.79 -16.48
CA LYS A 223 8.96 18.97 -16.25
C LYS A 223 8.71 17.50 -16.58
N LEU A 224 7.54 16.96 -16.24
CA LEU A 224 7.16 15.60 -16.61
C LEU A 224 7.06 15.46 -18.13
N ASP A 225 6.42 16.42 -18.82
CA ASP A 225 6.35 16.44 -20.28
C ASP A 225 7.74 16.48 -20.92
N LYS A 226 8.63 17.34 -20.41
CA LYS A 226 10.03 17.41 -20.85
C LYS A 226 10.74 16.06 -20.67
N LYS A 227 10.63 15.45 -19.49
CA LYS A 227 11.27 14.16 -19.16
C LYS A 227 10.77 13.02 -20.05
N LEU A 228 9.46 12.96 -20.31
CA LEU A 228 8.87 11.99 -21.25
C LEU A 228 9.41 12.20 -22.67
N ARG A 229 9.47 13.45 -23.16
CA ARG A 229 9.99 13.74 -24.51
C ARG A 229 11.47 13.40 -24.66
N GLU A 230 12.29 13.69 -23.65
CA GLU A 230 13.71 13.36 -23.64
C GLU A 230 13.93 11.85 -23.67
N ASN A 231 13.17 11.09 -22.88
CA ASN A 231 13.23 9.63 -22.89
C ASN A 231 12.84 9.02 -24.24
N LEU A 232 11.74 9.49 -24.85
CA LEU A 232 11.28 9.03 -26.17
C LEU A 232 12.27 9.36 -27.30
N ARG A 233 13.12 10.36 -27.12
CA ARG A 233 14.15 10.75 -28.09
C ARG A 233 15.42 9.93 -27.98
N ASP A 234 15.68 9.28 -26.84
CA ASP A 234 16.86 8.43 -26.70
C ASP A 234 16.59 7.03 -27.28
N PRO A 235 17.12 6.70 -28.47
CA PRO A 235 16.87 5.40 -29.10
C PRO A 235 17.46 4.23 -28.29
N ARG A 236 18.33 4.50 -27.32
CA ARG A 236 18.91 3.49 -26.42
C ARG A 236 17.99 3.19 -25.24
N ASN A 237 16.98 4.02 -24.98
CA ASN A 237 16.09 3.91 -23.83
C ASN A 237 14.64 3.63 -24.26
N SER A 238 14.33 2.36 -24.48
CA SER A 238 13.03 1.93 -25.00
C SER A 238 12.04 1.58 -23.88
N LEU A 239 11.81 2.49 -22.93
CA LEU A 239 10.92 2.24 -21.78
C LEU A 239 9.44 2.11 -22.17
N PHE A 240 9.04 2.72 -23.30
CA PHE A 240 7.63 2.79 -23.74
C PHE A 240 7.31 1.89 -24.95
N SER A 241 8.28 1.14 -25.49
CA SER A 241 8.10 0.37 -26.73
C SER A 241 7.96 -1.14 -26.52
N SER A 242 8.16 -1.65 -25.30
CA SER A 242 8.26 -3.10 -25.04
C SER A 242 6.93 -3.86 -25.21
N ASP A 243 5.78 -3.23 -24.92
CA ASP A 243 4.47 -3.90 -24.94
C ASP A 243 3.62 -3.60 -26.19
N SER A 244 3.89 -2.46 -26.84
CA SER A 244 3.13 -1.96 -27.98
C SER A 244 3.50 -2.65 -29.30
N MET A 245 4.70 -3.24 -29.41
CA MET A 245 5.09 -4.07 -30.56
C MET A 245 4.60 -5.53 -30.44
N ALA A 246 4.56 -6.10 -29.23
CA ALA A 246 4.21 -7.50 -29.04
C ALA A 246 2.71 -7.80 -29.23
N THR A 247 1.84 -6.80 -29.05
CA THR A 247 0.37 -6.97 -29.11
C THR A 247 -0.27 -6.46 -30.40
N GLY A 248 0.51 -5.86 -31.32
CA GLY A 248 -0.02 -5.23 -32.54
C GLY A 248 -1.00 -4.08 -32.27
N ALA A 249 -1.18 -3.69 -31.01
CA ALA A 249 -2.07 -2.64 -30.57
C ALA A 249 -1.27 -1.34 -30.45
N LEU A 250 -1.10 -0.64 -31.58
CA LEU A 250 -0.90 0.80 -31.52
C LEU A 250 -2.18 1.38 -30.91
N SER A 251 -2.22 1.51 -29.58
CA SER A 251 -3.27 2.26 -28.91
C SER A 251 -3.17 3.71 -29.38
N PHE A 252 -4.00 4.08 -30.35
CA PHE A 252 -4.18 5.47 -30.78
C PHE A 252 -4.78 6.35 -29.68
N GLN A 253 -5.22 5.76 -28.57
CA GLN A 253 -5.74 6.48 -27.40
C GLN A 253 -4.63 6.61 -26.35
N ARG A 254 -4.12 7.83 -26.22
CA ARG A 254 -3.24 8.23 -25.12
C ARG A 254 -4.09 8.52 -23.88
N PRO A 255 -3.72 8.04 -22.69
CA PRO A 255 -4.43 8.38 -21.46
C PRO A 255 -4.29 9.88 -21.16
N LEU A 256 -5.25 10.44 -20.41
CA LEU A 256 -5.19 11.81 -19.91
C LEU A 256 -4.66 11.80 -18.48
N LEU A 257 -3.58 12.53 -18.20
CA LEU A 257 -3.09 12.81 -16.86
C LEU A 257 -3.50 14.23 -16.48
N VAL A 258 -4.34 14.37 -15.46
CA VAL A 258 -4.75 15.65 -14.89
C VAL A 258 -3.98 15.85 -13.58
N ILE A 259 -3.22 16.94 -13.49
CA ILE A 259 -2.46 17.32 -12.30
C ILE A 259 -3.14 18.54 -11.70
N LEU A 260 -3.49 18.48 -10.42
CA LEU A 260 -4.20 19.55 -9.71
C LEU A 260 -3.45 19.91 -8.43
N ASP A 261 -3.47 21.19 -8.08
CA ASP A 261 -3.03 21.65 -6.77
C ASP A 261 -4.15 21.47 -5.74
N ARG A 262 -3.75 21.16 -4.50
CA ARG A 262 -4.69 20.90 -3.40
C ARG A 262 -5.51 22.13 -3.00
N SER A 263 -4.98 23.33 -3.25
CA SER A 263 -5.66 24.63 -3.09
C SER A 263 -7.04 24.69 -3.75
N THR A 264 -7.27 23.87 -4.79
CA THR A 264 -8.56 23.77 -5.51
C THR A 264 -9.73 23.32 -4.61
N ASP A 265 -9.47 22.42 -3.65
CA ASP A 265 -10.49 21.93 -2.71
C ASP A 265 -9.85 21.47 -1.40
N LEU A 266 -9.92 22.37 -0.41
CA LEU A 266 -9.47 22.14 0.96
C LEU A 266 -10.56 21.56 1.85
N ALA A 267 -11.84 21.79 1.53
CA ALA A 267 -12.95 21.35 2.37
C ALA A 267 -13.02 19.81 2.42
N SER A 268 -12.84 19.15 1.28
CA SER A 268 -12.85 17.68 1.20
C SER A 268 -11.74 17.00 2.04
N LEU A 269 -10.61 17.67 2.29
CA LEU A 269 -9.56 17.13 3.16
C LEU A 269 -9.90 17.19 4.65
N LEU A 270 -10.72 18.17 5.03
CA LEU A 270 -11.08 18.43 6.41
C LEU A 270 -12.36 17.69 6.80
N HIS A 271 -13.20 17.35 5.83
CA HIS A 271 -14.49 16.71 6.05
C HIS A 271 -14.32 15.33 6.72
N HIS A 272 -15.04 15.09 7.80
CA HIS A 272 -15.19 13.75 8.34
C HIS A 272 -15.88 12.87 7.30
N THR A 273 -15.43 11.63 7.18
CA THR A 273 -15.94 10.72 6.15
C THR A 273 -16.77 9.60 6.76
N TRP A 274 -17.75 9.10 6.01
CA TRP A 274 -18.70 8.10 6.51
C TRP A 274 -18.66 6.76 5.75
N THR A 275 -17.79 6.62 4.75
CA THR A 275 -17.55 5.35 4.06
C THR A 275 -16.53 4.52 4.83
N TYR A 276 -16.62 3.19 4.74
CA TYR A 276 -15.82 2.30 5.59
C TYR A 276 -14.31 2.54 5.51
N GLN A 277 -13.76 2.63 4.29
CA GLN A 277 -12.33 2.87 4.09
C GLN A 277 -11.88 4.24 4.54
N ALA A 278 -12.62 5.28 4.17
CA ALA A 278 -12.25 6.65 4.49
C ALA A 278 -12.36 6.92 5.99
N LEU A 279 -13.41 6.41 6.63
CA LEU A 279 -13.60 6.52 8.08
C LEU A 279 -12.48 5.80 8.83
N ALA A 280 -12.13 4.57 8.42
CA ALA A 280 -11.01 3.83 9.01
C ALA A 280 -9.69 4.61 8.86
N HIS A 281 -9.47 5.25 7.72
CA HIS A 281 -8.29 6.08 7.48
C HIS A 281 -8.26 7.38 8.31
N ASP A 282 -9.42 7.97 8.55
CA ASP A 282 -9.55 9.21 9.32
C ASP A 282 -9.35 8.99 10.84
N VAL A 283 -9.87 7.89 11.38
CA VAL A 283 -9.97 7.72 12.85
C VAL A 283 -9.11 6.63 13.45
N LEU A 284 -8.50 5.76 12.65
CA LEU A 284 -7.57 4.71 13.08
C LEU A 284 -6.18 4.93 12.48
N ASP A 285 -5.15 4.25 12.99
CA ASP A 285 -3.83 4.27 12.37
C ASP A 285 -3.80 3.36 11.14
N PHE A 286 -4.34 3.86 10.04
CA PHE A 286 -4.40 3.18 8.76
C PHE A 286 -3.31 3.72 7.84
N LYS A 287 -2.28 2.90 7.55
CA LYS A 287 -1.22 3.20 6.59
C LYS A 287 -0.94 1.99 5.73
N LEU A 288 -0.71 2.16 4.43
CA LEU A 288 -0.29 1.08 3.52
C LEU A 288 -1.16 -0.19 3.59
N ASN A 289 -2.49 -0.03 3.56
CA ASN A 289 -3.45 -1.15 3.69
C ASN A 289 -3.36 -1.92 5.02
N ARG A 290 -2.84 -1.28 6.06
CA ARG A 290 -2.69 -1.85 7.40
C ARG A 290 -3.29 -0.93 8.44
N VAL A 291 -4.13 -1.50 9.30
CA VAL A 291 -4.74 -0.80 10.43
C VAL A 291 -4.10 -1.30 11.73
N GLU A 292 -3.56 -0.38 12.52
CA GLU A 292 -3.09 -0.66 13.87
C GLU A 292 -4.13 -0.19 14.90
N ILE A 293 -4.55 -1.11 15.78
CA ILE A 293 -5.52 -0.84 16.84
C ILE A 293 -4.86 -1.18 18.18
N GLU A 294 -4.87 -0.22 19.11
CA GLU A 294 -4.46 -0.46 20.48
C GLU A 294 -5.62 -1.04 21.27
N GLU A 295 -5.47 -2.28 21.72
CA GLU A 295 -6.40 -2.90 22.66
C GLU A 295 -5.84 -2.76 24.08
N PHE A 296 -6.66 -2.29 25.02
CA PHE A 296 -6.33 -2.31 26.44
C PHE A 296 -6.72 -3.66 27.01
N ASP A 297 -5.76 -4.41 27.55
CA ASP A 297 -6.07 -5.65 28.23
C ASP A 297 -6.56 -5.35 29.66
N GLU A 298 -7.89 -5.22 29.80
CA GLU A 298 -8.56 -5.00 31.08
C GLU A 298 -8.27 -6.12 32.11
N THR A 299 -7.77 -7.29 31.68
CA THR A 299 -7.50 -8.43 32.56
C THR A 299 -6.11 -8.39 33.22
N ILE A 300 -5.20 -7.56 32.72
CA ILE A 300 -3.84 -7.43 33.25
C ILE A 300 -3.69 -6.04 33.87
N THR A 301 -3.62 -5.96 35.19
CA THR A 301 -3.22 -4.73 35.89
C THR A 301 -1.73 -4.78 36.17
N THR A 302 -0.96 -3.84 35.61
CA THR A 302 0.42 -3.62 36.06
C THR A 302 0.42 -3.01 37.46
N GLY A 303 1.51 -3.17 38.23
CA GLY A 303 1.61 -2.69 39.62
C GLY A 303 1.35 -1.19 39.82
N ASP A 304 1.35 -0.40 38.74
CA ASP A 304 1.03 1.04 38.72
C ASP A 304 -0.44 1.35 38.33
N GLY A 305 -1.31 0.34 38.26
CA GLY A 305 -2.73 0.51 37.88
C GLY A 305 -2.97 0.79 36.40
N ARG A 306 -1.96 0.60 35.54
CA ARG A 306 -2.08 0.72 34.08
C ARG A 306 -2.31 -0.64 33.44
N HIS A 307 -3.25 -0.73 32.51
CA HIS A 307 -3.43 -1.90 31.66
C HIS A 307 -2.38 -1.88 30.54
N PRO A 308 -1.65 -2.98 30.29
CA PRO A 308 -0.75 -3.04 29.15
C PRO A 308 -1.58 -2.98 27.86
N SER A 309 -1.23 -2.06 26.97
CA SER A 309 -1.83 -2.00 25.64
C SER A 309 -1.16 -3.04 24.74
N LYS A 310 -1.96 -3.91 24.12
CA LYS A 310 -1.49 -4.78 23.05
C LYS A 310 -1.90 -4.17 21.72
N ARG A 311 -0.92 -3.79 20.92
CA ARG A 311 -1.18 -3.30 19.57
C ARG A 311 -1.43 -4.49 18.64
N ARG A 312 -2.60 -4.52 18.01
CA ARG A 312 -2.95 -5.49 16.97
C ARG A 312 -2.89 -4.82 15.61
N THR A 313 -2.42 -5.58 14.63
CA THR A 313 -2.23 -5.14 13.25
C THR A 313 -3.12 -5.97 12.34
N TYR A 314 -3.90 -5.30 11.51
CA TYR A 314 -4.84 -5.90 10.57
C TYR A 314 -4.50 -5.48 9.14
N ASP A 315 -4.20 -6.44 8.27
CA ASP A 315 -3.90 -6.20 6.85
C ASP A 315 -5.19 -6.31 6.01
N LEU A 316 -5.55 -5.22 5.32
CA LEU A 316 -6.69 -5.09 4.43
C LEU A 316 -6.27 -5.39 2.99
N ILE A 317 -6.33 -6.66 2.61
CA ILE A 317 -5.82 -7.13 1.32
C ILE A 317 -6.87 -7.04 0.21
N PRO A 318 -6.51 -6.68 -1.05
CA PRO A 318 -7.47 -6.64 -2.15
C PRO A 318 -8.08 -7.98 -2.57
N THR A 319 -7.52 -9.10 -2.11
CA THR A 319 -8.09 -10.45 -2.28
C THR A 319 -9.24 -10.73 -1.30
N ASP A 320 -9.40 -9.91 -0.26
CA ASP A 320 -10.52 -9.96 0.65
C ASP A 320 -11.79 -9.50 -0.07
N LYS A 321 -12.71 -10.46 -0.28
CA LYS A 321 -13.97 -10.22 -0.97
C LYS A 321 -14.88 -9.28 -0.20
N PHE A 322 -14.87 -9.36 1.14
CA PHE A 322 -15.70 -8.49 1.97
C PHE A 322 -15.20 -7.06 1.87
N TRP A 323 -13.89 -6.83 2.09
CA TRP A 323 -13.28 -5.52 1.93
C TRP A 323 -13.54 -4.92 0.54
N LYS A 324 -13.29 -5.68 -0.54
CA LYS A 324 -13.50 -5.22 -1.91
C LYS A 324 -14.94 -4.76 -2.18
N GLN A 325 -15.92 -5.41 -1.57
CA GLN A 325 -17.34 -5.07 -1.74
C GLN A 325 -17.79 -3.93 -0.84
N GLN A 326 -17.22 -3.80 0.37
CA GLN A 326 -17.74 -2.93 1.43
C GLN A 326 -16.94 -1.64 1.64
N LYS A 327 -15.68 -1.56 1.17
CA LYS A 327 -14.77 -0.42 1.44
C LYS A 327 -15.37 0.96 1.11
N GLY A 328 -16.15 1.05 0.04
CA GLY A 328 -16.78 2.30 -0.42
C GLY A 328 -18.18 2.55 0.14
N ASN A 329 -18.76 1.62 0.88
CA ASN A 329 -20.13 1.74 1.38
C ASN A 329 -20.17 2.57 2.67
N PRO A 330 -21.27 3.30 2.92
CA PRO A 330 -21.54 3.94 4.20
C PRO A 330 -21.41 2.96 5.37
N PHE A 331 -20.77 3.41 6.45
CA PHE A 331 -20.45 2.56 7.60
C PHE A 331 -21.66 1.84 8.22
N PRO A 332 -22.86 2.44 8.34
CA PRO A 332 -24.04 1.72 8.84
C PRO A 332 -24.39 0.46 8.02
N ILE A 333 -24.30 0.55 6.69
CA ILE A 333 -24.54 -0.59 5.78
C ILE A 333 -23.46 -1.66 5.98
N VAL A 334 -22.21 -1.25 6.21
CA VAL A 334 -21.13 -2.19 6.49
C VAL A 334 -21.35 -2.92 7.81
N ALA A 335 -21.78 -2.23 8.87
CA ALA A 335 -22.07 -2.84 10.16
C ALA A 335 -23.20 -3.90 10.05
N GLU A 336 -24.25 -3.61 9.29
CA GLU A 336 -25.32 -4.57 8.99
C GLU A 336 -24.78 -5.78 8.20
N SER A 337 -23.95 -5.54 7.18
CA SER A 337 -23.33 -6.59 6.36
C SER A 337 -22.40 -7.50 7.16
N ILE A 338 -21.61 -6.96 8.11
CA ILE A 338 -20.78 -7.75 9.03
C ILE A 338 -21.68 -8.67 9.86
N GLN A 339 -22.79 -8.14 10.41
CA GLN A 339 -23.71 -8.91 11.23
C GLN A 339 -24.36 -10.05 10.42
N GLU A 340 -24.80 -9.80 9.19
CA GLU A 340 -25.33 -10.82 8.30
C GLU A 340 -24.30 -11.93 8.00
N GLU A 341 -23.07 -11.54 7.68
CA GLU A 341 -22.01 -12.49 7.33
C GLU A 341 -21.59 -13.34 8.54
N LEU A 342 -21.65 -12.77 9.74
CA LEU A 342 -21.42 -13.45 11.01
C LEU A 342 -22.52 -14.46 11.34
N GLU A 343 -23.77 -14.12 11.08
CA GLU A 343 -24.90 -15.04 11.21
C GLU A 343 -24.79 -16.20 10.21
N ARG A 344 -24.46 -15.92 8.95
CA ARG A 344 -24.20 -16.95 7.93
C ARG A 344 -23.04 -17.86 8.32
N TYR A 345 -21.95 -17.31 8.85
CA TYR A 345 -20.82 -18.10 9.33
C TYR A 345 -21.23 -19.02 10.50
N ARG A 346 -21.97 -18.52 11.49
CA ARG A 346 -22.46 -19.34 12.62
C ARG A 346 -23.35 -20.50 12.17
N GLN A 347 -24.18 -20.30 11.15
CA GLN A 347 -24.99 -21.37 10.56
C GLN A 347 -24.11 -22.45 9.93
N LEU A 348 -23.13 -22.06 9.11
CA LEU A 348 -22.17 -22.98 8.48
C LEU A 348 -21.33 -23.76 9.51
N GLU A 349 -20.84 -23.07 10.54
CA GLU A 349 -20.09 -23.70 11.64
C GLU A 349 -20.95 -24.70 12.41
N GLY A 350 -22.23 -24.38 12.64
CA GLY A 350 -23.21 -25.29 13.24
C GLY A 350 -23.45 -26.55 12.40
N GLU A 351 -23.55 -26.41 11.08
CA GLU A 351 -23.68 -27.55 10.17
C GLU A 351 -22.44 -28.45 10.18
N VAL A 352 -21.24 -27.87 10.12
CA VAL A 352 -19.97 -28.63 10.22
C VAL A 352 -19.86 -29.34 11.56
N THR A 353 -20.22 -28.69 12.65
CA THR A 353 -20.19 -29.28 14.00
C THR A 353 -21.21 -30.41 14.14
N ARG A 354 -22.41 -30.25 13.56
CA ARG A 354 -23.44 -31.30 13.49
C ARG A 354 -22.96 -32.48 12.66
N LEU A 355 -22.31 -32.24 11.52
CA LEU A 355 -21.71 -33.29 10.70
C LEU A 355 -20.60 -34.03 11.46
N LYS A 356 -19.69 -33.33 12.15
CA LYS A 356 -18.68 -33.96 13.03
C LYS A 356 -19.31 -34.85 14.09
N THR A 357 -20.38 -34.38 14.74
CA THR A 357 -21.09 -35.09 15.80
C THR A 357 -21.85 -36.31 15.28
N ALA A 358 -22.54 -36.18 14.15
CA ALA A 358 -23.27 -37.27 13.50
C ALA A 358 -22.35 -38.41 13.02
N MET A 359 -21.06 -38.12 12.84
CA MET A 359 -20.04 -39.06 12.39
C MET A 359 -19.21 -39.67 13.54
N GLY A 360 -19.52 -39.33 14.80
CA GLY A 360 -18.88 -39.96 15.97
C GLY A 360 -17.42 -39.57 16.19
N ILE A 361 -16.88 -38.56 15.48
CA ILE A 361 -15.51 -38.07 15.66
C ILE A 361 -15.48 -37.20 16.93
N LYS A 362 -14.96 -37.77 18.02
CA LYS A 362 -14.66 -37.05 19.27
C LYS A 362 -13.15 -36.89 19.38
N GLY A 363 -12.64 -35.67 19.22
CA GLY A 363 -11.22 -35.34 19.40
C GLY A 363 -10.88 -33.97 18.82
N ASP A 364 -9.85 -33.33 19.39
CA ASP A 364 -9.32 -32.05 18.91
C ASP A 364 -8.67 -32.20 17.52
N ALA A 365 -8.51 -31.08 16.83
CA ALA A 365 -8.18 -31.01 15.40
C ALA A 365 -6.90 -31.76 14.98
N GLU A 366 -5.98 -32.04 15.91
CA GLU A 366 -4.71 -32.72 15.65
C GLU A 366 -4.85 -34.26 15.54
N ASP A 367 -5.80 -34.88 16.27
CA ASP A 367 -6.06 -36.33 16.18
C ASP A 367 -6.82 -36.74 14.90
N LEU A 368 -7.35 -35.74 14.17
CA LEU A 368 -8.09 -35.92 12.94
C LEU A 368 -7.21 -36.44 11.79
N ALA A 369 -5.93 -36.06 11.75
CA ALA A 369 -5.03 -36.38 10.63
C ALA A 369 -4.66 -37.87 10.57
N ILE A 370 -4.58 -38.55 11.72
CA ILE A 370 -4.10 -39.94 11.82
C ILE A 370 -5.25 -40.95 11.60
N SER A 371 -6.48 -40.61 11.99
CA SER A 371 -7.65 -41.49 11.81
C SER A 371 -8.22 -41.50 10.38
N LEU A 372 -7.85 -40.53 9.53
CA LEU A 372 -8.45 -40.30 8.21
C LEU A 372 -7.84 -41.11 7.06
N LEU A 373 -6.81 -41.91 7.31
CA LEU A 373 -6.15 -42.70 6.25
C LEU A 373 -6.96 -43.91 5.77
N ASN A 374 -8.02 -44.32 6.48
CA ASN A 374 -8.59 -45.67 6.32
C ASN A 374 -10.04 -45.79 5.83
N ASP A 375 -10.81 -44.73 5.57
CA ASP A 375 -12.16 -44.97 5.02
C ASP A 375 -12.71 -43.88 4.07
N THR A 376 -13.25 -44.38 2.95
CA THR A 376 -13.79 -43.62 1.83
C THR A 376 -15.19 -43.11 2.13
N THR A 377 -15.31 -41.83 2.49
CA THR A 377 -16.60 -41.11 2.43
C THR A 377 -16.40 -39.80 1.67
N SER A 378 -17.02 -39.65 0.50
CA SER A 378 -16.96 -38.45 -0.33
C SER A 378 -17.38 -37.16 0.41
N LYS A 379 -18.25 -37.29 1.43
CA LYS A 379 -18.67 -36.20 2.32
C LYS A 379 -17.62 -35.81 3.38
N LEU A 380 -16.74 -36.73 3.80
CA LEU A 380 -15.60 -36.42 4.67
C LEU A 380 -14.53 -35.67 3.89
N THR A 381 -14.23 -36.14 2.68
CA THR A 381 -13.28 -35.46 1.79
C THR A 381 -13.73 -34.02 1.51
N SER A 382 -15.03 -33.79 1.25
CA SER A 382 -15.55 -32.43 1.03
C SER A 382 -15.48 -31.54 2.28
N ALA A 383 -15.84 -32.06 3.46
CA ALA A 383 -15.83 -31.28 4.71
C ALA A 383 -14.40 -30.97 5.21
N VAL A 384 -13.45 -31.91 5.01
CA VAL A 384 -12.03 -31.71 5.30
C VAL A 384 -11.41 -30.72 4.31
N SER A 385 -11.81 -30.76 3.04
CA SER A 385 -11.34 -29.80 2.03
C SER A 385 -11.81 -28.35 2.25
N SER A 386 -13.00 -28.15 2.86
CA SER A 386 -13.56 -26.81 3.10
C SER A 386 -13.11 -26.17 4.42
N LEU A 387 -12.47 -26.93 5.31
CA LEU A 387 -12.09 -26.47 6.64
C LEU A 387 -11.07 -25.32 6.62
N PRO A 388 -10.00 -25.36 5.78
CA PRO A 388 -9.08 -24.24 5.63
C PRO A 388 -9.77 -22.97 5.12
N GLU A 389 -10.72 -23.11 4.18
CA GLU A 389 -11.50 -21.98 3.66
C GLU A 389 -12.40 -21.36 4.73
N LEU A 390 -13.02 -22.18 5.58
CA LEU A 390 -13.83 -21.69 6.71
C LEU A 390 -12.98 -20.98 7.76
N LEU A 391 -11.79 -21.50 8.07
CA LEU A 391 -10.86 -20.85 9.01
C LEU A 391 -10.39 -19.49 8.49
N GLU A 392 -10.06 -19.39 7.19
CA GLU A 392 -9.69 -18.12 6.59
C GLU A 392 -10.87 -17.15 6.55
N LYS A 393 -12.07 -17.63 6.22
CA LYS A 393 -13.30 -16.82 6.27
C LYS A 393 -13.56 -16.29 7.69
N LYS A 394 -13.39 -17.11 8.72
CA LYS A 394 -13.49 -16.69 10.12
C LYS A 394 -12.47 -15.60 10.43
N ARG A 395 -11.21 -15.80 10.04
CA ARG A 395 -10.12 -14.83 10.28
C ARG A 395 -10.43 -13.46 9.68
N LEU A 396 -10.91 -13.40 8.43
CA LEU A 396 -11.29 -12.15 7.76
C LEU A 396 -12.52 -11.50 8.42
N LEU A 397 -13.51 -12.29 8.83
CA LEU A 397 -14.69 -11.80 9.52
C LEU A 397 -14.34 -11.22 10.90
N ASP A 398 -13.50 -11.91 11.68
CA ASP A 398 -12.99 -11.43 12.97
C ASP A 398 -12.21 -10.12 12.80
N LEU A 399 -11.38 -10.02 11.74
CA LEU A 399 -10.68 -8.79 11.36
C LEU A 399 -11.66 -7.62 11.16
N HIS A 400 -12.68 -7.78 10.31
CA HIS A 400 -13.64 -6.70 10.03
C HIS A 400 -14.48 -6.35 11.24
N THR A 401 -14.85 -7.33 12.06
CA THR A 401 -15.58 -7.13 13.32
C THR A 401 -14.77 -6.28 14.30
N ASN A 402 -13.48 -6.56 14.45
CA ASN A 402 -12.61 -5.78 15.33
C ASN A 402 -12.42 -4.34 14.83
N ILE A 403 -12.22 -4.15 13.51
CA ILE A 403 -12.12 -2.82 12.92
C ILE A 403 -13.45 -2.05 13.12
N ALA A 404 -14.60 -2.66 12.84
CA ALA A 404 -15.90 -2.02 12.99
C ALA A 404 -16.21 -1.65 14.45
N THR A 405 -15.79 -2.48 15.41
CA THR A 405 -15.92 -2.19 16.84
C THR A 405 -15.10 -0.96 17.21
N ALA A 406 -13.82 -0.91 16.79
CA ALA A 406 -12.96 0.26 17.04
C ALA A 406 -13.49 1.54 16.38
N LEU A 407 -14.05 1.44 15.17
CA LEU A 407 -14.70 2.56 14.49
C LEU A 407 -15.92 3.08 15.27
N LEU A 408 -16.81 2.18 15.73
CA LEU A 408 -17.97 2.52 16.54
C LEU A 408 -17.57 3.23 17.83
N ASP A 409 -16.49 2.77 18.48
CA ASP A 409 -15.98 3.39 19.69
C ASP A 409 -15.48 4.81 19.43
N GLN A 410 -14.75 5.05 18.33
CA GLN A 410 -14.31 6.39 17.94
C GLN A 410 -15.49 7.30 17.60
N ILE A 411 -16.48 6.81 16.83
CA ILE A 411 -17.70 7.56 16.49
C ILE A 411 -18.41 8.02 17.77
N LYS A 412 -18.66 7.10 18.71
CA LYS A 412 -19.37 7.41 19.96
C LYS A 412 -18.57 8.35 20.85
N LYS A 413 -17.27 8.08 21.02
CA LYS A 413 -16.39 8.86 21.89
C LYS A 413 -16.27 10.31 21.44
N ARG A 414 -16.21 10.55 20.13
CA ARG A 414 -16.02 11.88 19.53
C ARG A 414 -17.32 12.51 19.02
N LYS A 415 -18.45 11.80 19.07
CA LYS A 415 -19.75 12.21 18.47
C LYS A 415 -19.61 12.60 16.99
N LEU A 416 -18.88 11.78 16.22
CA LEU A 416 -18.53 12.08 14.83
C LEU A 416 -19.74 12.18 13.90
N ASP A 417 -20.85 11.55 14.25
CA ASP A 417 -22.14 11.67 13.58
C ASP A 417 -22.61 13.14 13.52
N VAL A 418 -22.43 13.89 14.62
CA VAL A 418 -22.80 15.31 14.70
C VAL A 418 -21.89 16.18 13.84
N PHE A 419 -20.58 15.90 13.85
CA PHE A 419 -19.61 16.61 13.01
C PHE A 419 -19.90 16.38 11.53
N PHE A 420 -20.00 15.12 11.11
CA PHE A 420 -20.31 14.74 9.73
C PHE A 420 -21.59 15.40 9.22
N GLU A 421 -22.71 15.32 9.98
CA GLU A 421 -23.97 15.94 9.56
C GLU A 421 -23.85 17.48 9.41
N THR A 422 -23.13 18.12 10.33
CA THR A 422 -22.96 19.58 10.32
C THR A 422 -22.07 20.03 9.16
N GLU A 423 -20.98 19.31 8.93
CA GLU A 423 -20.01 19.57 7.85
C GLU A 423 -20.64 19.35 6.47
N GLU A 424 -21.38 18.25 6.28
CA GLU A 424 -22.07 17.96 5.02
C GLU A 424 -23.08 19.07 4.67
N LYS A 425 -23.83 19.57 5.65
CA LYS A 425 -24.75 20.71 5.45
C LYS A 425 -23.99 21.99 5.07
N LEU A 426 -22.81 22.24 5.64
CA LEU A 426 -21.97 23.40 5.29
C LEU A 426 -21.45 23.30 3.85
N ILE A 427 -20.87 22.14 3.49
CA ILE A 427 -20.26 21.90 2.18
C ILE A 427 -21.31 21.96 1.08
N THR A 428 -22.49 21.39 1.31
CA THR A 428 -23.62 21.39 0.37
C THR A 428 -24.46 22.68 0.40
N LYS A 429 -24.10 23.66 1.24
CA LYS A 429 -24.77 24.96 1.40
C LYS A 429 -26.25 24.84 1.80
N GLN A 430 -26.58 23.85 2.61
CA GLN A 430 -27.92 23.67 3.18
C GLN A 430 -28.10 24.54 4.44
N VAL A 431 -29.36 24.86 4.75
CA VAL A 431 -29.71 25.66 5.95
C VAL A 431 -29.42 24.84 7.21
N GLN A 432 -28.68 25.42 8.15
CA GLN A 432 -28.41 24.80 9.44
C GLN A 432 -29.55 25.05 10.43
N GLU A 433 -30.01 24.00 11.10
CA GLU A 433 -30.99 24.09 12.18
C GLU A 433 -30.34 24.35 13.55
N LYS A 434 -29.12 23.85 13.76
CA LYS A 434 -28.34 24.00 15.00
C LYS A 434 -27.27 25.07 14.84
N SER A 435 -27.02 25.82 15.91
CA SER A 435 -25.93 26.80 15.93
C SER A 435 -24.58 26.09 15.94
N LEU A 436 -23.67 26.46 15.04
CA LEU A 436 -22.29 25.97 15.01
C LEU A 436 -21.59 26.10 16.37
N MET A 437 -21.92 27.17 17.11
CA MET A 437 -21.36 27.44 18.43
C MET A 437 -21.75 26.39 19.47
N GLU A 438 -22.89 25.71 19.32
CA GLU A 438 -23.31 24.64 20.24
C GLU A 438 -22.36 23.44 20.13
N VAL A 439 -22.02 23.04 18.90
CA VAL A 439 -21.10 21.92 18.64
C VAL A 439 -19.68 22.27 19.09
N LEU A 440 -19.20 23.47 18.76
CA LEU A 440 -17.84 23.91 19.13
C LEU A 440 -17.67 24.07 20.65
N SER A 441 -18.72 24.49 21.36
CA SER A 441 -18.66 24.73 22.81
C SER A 441 -18.91 23.47 23.65
N ASP A 442 -19.47 22.39 23.08
CA ASP A 442 -19.71 21.15 23.82
C ASP A 442 -18.38 20.48 24.23
N PRO A 443 -18.05 20.37 25.53
CA PRO A 443 -16.81 19.73 25.98
C PRO A 443 -16.80 18.22 25.76
N ALA A 444 -17.97 17.60 25.53
CA ALA A 444 -18.12 16.17 25.28
C ALA A 444 -18.16 15.82 23.78
N ALA A 445 -18.08 16.80 22.87
CA ALA A 445 -18.09 16.58 21.42
C ALA A 445 -16.69 16.81 20.81
N GLY A 446 -16.17 15.79 20.15
CA GLY A 446 -14.95 15.86 19.36
C GLY A 446 -13.67 16.14 20.14
N THR A 447 -12.56 16.02 19.44
CA THR A 447 -11.25 16.50 19.86
C THR A 447 -11.06 17.98 19.48
N PRO A 448 -10.00 18.66 19.97
CA PRO A 448 -9.65 19.98 19.47
C PRO A 448 -9.44 20.03 17.95
N GLU A 449 -8.94 18.94 17.36
CA GLU A 449 -8.75 18.81 15.92
C GLU A 449 -10.09 18.74 15.17
N ASP A 450 -11.06 17.97 15.67
CA ASP A 450 -12.41 17.87 15.08
C ASP A 450 -13.10 19.23 15.04
N LYS A 451 -13.00 19.98 16.13
CA LYS A 451 -13.55 21.34 16.24
C LYS A 451 -12.85 22.30 15.29
N LEU A 452 -11.53 22.20 15.14
CA LEU A 452 -10.77 23.01 14.22
C LEU A 452 -11.15 22.70 12.77
N ARG A 453 -11.29 21.42 12.40
CA ARG A 453 -11.74 20.97 11.08
C ARG A 453 -13.11 21.57 10.75
N LEU A 454 -14.09 21.42 11.64
CA LEU A 454 -15.43 21.99 11.48
C LEU A 454 -15.39 23.51 11.29
N PHE A 455 -14.60 24.21 12.11
CA PHE A 455 -14.43 25.67 11.98
C PHE A 455 -13.82 26.06 10.63
N LEU A 456 -12.77 25.36 10.18
CA LEU A 456 -12.12 25.62 8.91
C LEU A 456 -13.05 25.35 7.72
N ILE A 457 -13.84 24.26 7.76
CA ILE A 457 -14.87 23.97 6.75
C ILE A 457 -15.88 25.11 6.71
N HIS A 458 -16.40 25.54 7.86
CA HIS A 458 -17.30 26.68 7.92
C HIS A 458 -16.67 27.95 7.32
N TYR A 459 -15.42 28.25 7.67
CA TYR A 459 -14.70 29.41 7.16
C TYR A 459 -14.49 29.36 5.63
N ILE A 460 -14.12 28.21 5.08
CA ILE A 460 -13.87 28.02 3.65
C ILE A 460 -15.19 28.06 2.84
N CYS A 461 -16.27 27.49 3.38
CA CYS A 461 -17.55 27.39 2.67
C CYS A 461 -18.43 28.65 2.80
N THR A 462 -18.15 29.52 3.78
CA THR A 462 -18.88 30.78 3.97
C THR A 462 -18.28 31.88 3.09
N PRO A 463 -19.09 32.70 2.41
CA PRO A 463 -18.56 33.83 1.64
C PRO A 463 -17.71 34.73 2.53
N THR A 464 -16.51 35.10 2.09
CA THR A 464 -15.71 36.11 2.76
C THR A 464 -16.47 37.43 2.80
N MET A 465 -16.47 38.11 3.96
CA MET A 465 -17.18 39.39 4.17
C MET A 465 -16.79 40.50 3.17
N THR A 466 -15.70 40.32 2.42
CA THR A 466 -15.22 41.23 1.37
C THR A 466 -16.00 41.18 0.06
N GLN A 467 -16.97 40.27 -0.11
CA GLN A 467 -17.88 40.27 -1.27
C GLN A 467 -19.24 40.93 -0.99
N VAL A 468 -19.41 41.56 0.18
CA VAL A 468 -20.65 42.25 0.61
C VAL A 468 -20.44 43.78 0.75
N LEU A 469 -19.30 44.30 0.31
CA LEU A 469 -19.02 45.73 0.14
C LEU A 469 -18.67 46.00 -1.32
#